data_AF-A0A7X7MF63-F1
#
_entry.id   AF-A0A7X7MF63-F1
#
_cell.length_a   1.000
_cell.length_b   1.000
_cell.length_c   1.000
_cell.angle_alpha   90.00
_cell.angle_beta   90.00
_cell.angle_gamma   90.00
#
_symmetry.space_group_name_H-M   'P 1'
#
loop_
_entity.id
_entity.type
_entity.pdbx_description
1 polymer ?
#
loop_
_entity_poly.entity_id
_entity_poly.type
_entity_poly.pdbx_seq_one_letter_code
_entity_poly.pdbx_strand_id
1 'polypeptide(L)' 'MGGMDGVTPEIERLLDAKQARRRQLARLPFPEKVRIVVRLQEMAAPLLRARGKPVYVWPADAL' A
#
# COMPACT_ATOMS: atom_id res chain seq x y z
N MET A 1 31.50 2.62 -3.19
CA MET A 1 30.81 3.87 -2.82
C MET A 1 30.21 4.42 -4.11
N GLY A 2 29.01 3.95 -4.48
CA GLY A 2 28.34 4.35 -5.73
C GLY A 2 27.18 5.27 -5.38
N GLY A 3 27.35 6.57 -5.62
CA GLY A 3 26.33 7.58 -5.40
C GLY A 3 25.16 7.40 -6.37
N MET A 4 23.96 7.65 -5.89
CA MET A 4 22.75 7.75 -6.71
C MET A 4 22.85 9.01 -7.61
N ASP A 5 23.64 8.95 -8.68
CA ASP A 5 23.90 10.08 -9.59
C ASP A 5 22.72 10.39 -10.54
N GLY A 6 21.48 10.26 -10.08
CA GLY A 6 20.32 10.43 -10.97
C GLY A 6 18.97 10.70 -10.32
N VAL A 7 18.90 10.98 -9.02
CA VAL A 7 17.62 11.29 -8.37
C VAL A 7 17.50 12.80 -8.22
N THR A 8 16.52 13.39 -8.91
CA THR A 8 16.25 14.83 -8.78
C THR A 8 15.74 15.12 -7.36
N PRO A 9 15.95 16.35 -6.84
CA PRO A 9 15.44 16.74 -5.52
C PRO A 9 13.91 16.56 -5.36
N GLU A 10 13.17 16.61 -6.47
CA GLU A 10 11.73 16.33 -6.48
C GLU A 10 11.43 14.85 -6.19
N ILE A 11 12.17 13.93 -6.82
CA ILE A 11 12.00 12.49 -6.59
C ILE A 11 12.39 12.15 -5.15
N GLU A 12 13.47 12.75 -4.61
CA GLU A 12 13.85 12.56 -3.21
C GLU A 12 12.71 12.95 -2.26
N ARG A 13 12.10 14.13 -2.45
CA ARG A 13 10.94 14.57 -1.65
C ARG A 13 9.77 13.60 -1.73
N LEU A 14 9.48 13.06 -2.91
CA LEU A 14 8.41 12.08 -3.09
C LEU A 14 8.73 10.76 -2.37
N LEU A 15 9.97 10.30 -2.42
CA LEU A 15 10.42 9.10 -1.73
C LEU A 15 10.35 9.28 -0.21
N ASP A 16 10.77 10.44 0.30
CA ASP A 16 10.69 10.79 1.71
C ASP A 16 9.25 10.85 2.22
N ALA A 17 8.35 11.51 1.47
CA ALA A 17 6.94 11.55 1.79
C ALA A 17 6.31 10.13 1.83
N LYS A 18 6.67 9.29 0.86
CA LYS A 18 6.25 7.87 0.82
C LYS A 18 6.80 7.10 2.02
N GLN A 19 8.04 7.36 2.42
CA GLN A 19 8.65 6.71 3.58
C GLN A 19 8.02 7.16 4.90
N ALA A 20 7.74 8.46 5.05
CA ALA A 20 7.04 9.00 6.21
C ALA A 20 5.65 8.37 6.37
N ARG A 21 4.89 8.28 5.27
CA ARG A 21 3.59 7.60 5.25
C ARG A 21 3.69 6.12 5.65
N ARG A 22 4.69 5.38 5.14
CA ARG A 22 4.93 3.97 5.55
C ARG A 22 5.17 3.84 7.05
N ARG A 23 5.98 4.74 7.64
CA ARG A 23 6.23 4.75 9.09
C ARG A 23 4.95 5.03 9.88
N GLN A 24 4.09 5.95 9.42
CA GLN A 24 2.80 6.22 10.06
C GLN A 24 1.87 5.01 10.01
N LEU A 25 1.72 4.39 8.84
CA LEU A 25 0.91 3.18 8.67
C LEU A 25 1.41 2.00 9.53
N ALA A 26 2.73 1.84 9.64
CA ALA A 26 3.34 0.81 10.47
C ALA A 26 3.03 0.98 11.97
N ARG A 27 2.73 2.19 12.44
CA ARG A 27 2.37 2.48 13.84
C ARG A 27 0.90 2.24 14.16
N LEU A 28 0.06 2.02 13.16
CA LEU A 28 -1.37 1.79 13.38
C LEU A 28 -1.60 0.49 14.19
N PRO A 29 -2.67 0.44 15.01
CA PRO A 29 -3.14 -0.78 15.64
C PRO A 29 -3.39 -1.88 14.59
N PHE A 30 -3.29 -3.14 15.02
CA PHE A 30 -3.52 -4.28 14.14
C PHE A 30 -4.87 -4.22 13.40
N PRO A 31 -6.01 -3.91 14.07
CA PRO A 31 -7.31 -3.84 13.38
C PRO A 31 -7.32 -2.82 12.23
N GLU A 32 -6.74 -1.63 12.44
CA GLU A 32 -6.68 -0.59 11.41
C GLU A 32 -5.84 -1.02 10.20
N LYS A 33 -4.73 -1.71 10.44
CA LYS A 33 -3.90 -2.25 9.36
C LYS A 33 -4.68 -3.23 8.50
N VAL A 34 -5.46 -4.12 9.12
CA VAL A 34 -6.24 -5.09 8.36
C VAL A 34 -7.37 -4.41 7.57
N ARG A 35 -8.06 -3.42 8.14
CA ARG A 35 -9.07 -2.62 7.39
C ARG A 35 -8.46 -1.97 6.14
N ILE A 36 -7.25 -1.43 6.25
CA ILE A 36 -6.53 -0.86 5.09
C ILE A 36 -6.25 -1.96 4.06
N VAL A 37 -5.82 -3.15 4.47
CA VAL A 37 -5.58 -4.28 3.54
C VAL A 37 -6.86 -4.71 2.85
N VAL A 38 -7.98 -4.85 3.58
CA VAL A 38 -9.30 -5.17 3.01
C VAL A 38 -9.67 -4.13 1.95
N ARG A 39 -9.53 -2.83 2.26
CA ARG A 39 -9.83 -1.76 1.30
C ARG A 39 -8.96 -1.85 0.04
N LEU A 40 -7.68 -2.19 0.18
CA LEU A 40 -6.80 -2.39 -0.97
C LEU A 40 -7.21 -3.61 -1.81
N GLN A 41 -7.65 -4.69 -1.16
CA GLN A 41 -8.19 -5.87 -1.85
C GLN A 41 -9.48 -5.53 -2.62
N GLU A 42 -10.40 -4.75 -2.04
CA GLU A 42 -11.60 -4.27 -2.72
C GLU A 42 -11.28 -3.50 -4.00
N MET A 43 -10.32 -2.58 -3.93
CA MET A 43 -9.90 -1.77 -5.07
C MET A 43 -9.23 -2.62 -6.15
N ALA A 44 -8.44 -3.63 -5.76
CA ALA A 44 -7.74 -4.51 -6.69
C ALA A 44 -8.66 -5.58 -7.32
N ALA A 45 -9.68 -6.03 -6.59
CA ALA A 45 -10.59 -7.09 -7.00
C ALA A 45 -11.18 -6.92 -8.40
N PRO A 46 -11.77 -5.77 -8.82
CA PRO A 46 -12.32 -5.62 -10.15
C PRO A 46 -11.26 -5.77 -11.25
N LEU A 47 -10.06 -5.21 -11.06
CA LEU A 47 -8.96 -5.31 -12.03
C LEU A 47 -8.47 -6.75 -12.18
N LEU A 48 -8.39 -7.49 -11.09
CA LEU A 48 -7.93 -8.88 -11.09
C LEU A 48 -9.00 -9.83 -11.66
N ARG A 49 -10.27 -9.59 -11.37
CA ARG A 49 -11.40 -10.33 -11.95
C ARG A 49 -11.49 -10.13 -13.46
N ALA A 50 -11.29 -8.89 -13.94
CA ALA A 50 -11.23 -8.60 -15.37
C ALA A 50 -10.10 -9.35 -16.09
N ARG A 51 -9.04 -9.74 -15.35
CA ARG A 51 -7.94 -10.58 -15.85
C ARG A 51 -8.19 -12.08 -15.69
N GLY A 52 -9.41 -12.49 -15.36
CA GLY A 52 -9.78 -13.89 -15.15
C GLY A 52 -9.22 -14.52 -13.87
N LYS A 53 -8.67 -13.72 -12.94
CA LYS A 53 -8.16 -14.25 -11.67
C LYS A 53 -9.30 -14.40 -10.66
N PRO A 54 -9.46 -15.57 -10.02
CA PRO A 54 -10.36 -15.70 -8.88
C PRO A 54 -9.82 -14.88 -7.71
N VAL A 55 -10.59 -13.91 -7.22
CA VAL A 55 -10.21 -13.05 -6.10
C VAL A 55 -11.28 -13.00 -5.04
N TYR A 56 -10.87 -13.34 -3.82
CA TYR A 56 -11.63 -13.19 -2.59
C TYR A 56 -11.13 -11.98 -1.81
N VAL A 57 -12.05 -11.09 -1.44
CA VAL A 57 -11.79 -9.96 -0.55
C VAL A 57 -12.15 -10.42 0.86
N TRP A 58 -11.27 -10.17 1.82
CA TRP A 58 -11.54 -10.55 3.21
C TRP A 58 -12.76 -9.78 3.76
N PRO A 59 -13.60 -10.43 4.59
CA PRO A 59 -14.75 -9.77 5.19
C PRO A 59 -14.29 -8.71 6.19
N ALA A 60 -14.82 -7.49 6.07
CA ALA A 60 -14.47 -6.37 6.94
C ALA A 60 -14.91 -6.58 8.40
N ASP A 61 -15.92 -7.43 8.62
CA ASP A 61 -16.56 -7.65 9.92
C ASP A 61 -16.01 -8.86 10.70
N ALA A 62 -15.00 -9.56 10.17
CA ALA A 62 -14.47 -10.77 10.80
C ALA A 62 -13.30 -10.53 11.77
N LEU A 63 -13.15 -9.30 12.30
CA LEU A 63 -12.06 -8.89 13.19
C LEU A 63 -12.56 -8.24 14.47
#